data_AF-A0A2J0MBJ2-F1
#
_entry.id   AF-A0A2J0MBJ2-F1
#
_cell.length_a   1.000
_cell.length_b   1.000
_cell.length_c   1.000
_cell.angle_alpha   90.00
_cell.angle_beta   90.00
_cell.angle_gamma   90.00
#
_symmetry.space_group_name_H-M   'P 1'
#
loop_
_entity.id
_entity.type
_entity.pdbx_description
1 polymer ?
#
loop_
_entity_poly.entity_id
_entity_poly.type
_entity_poly.pdbx_seq_one_letter_code
_entity_poly.pdbx_strand_id
1 'polypeptide(L)' 'MIAQVDRDATLRKLIKKREELRYKLRDHFCLPVNQRNYKEFESVVDELDELRKKIHLIKEK' A
#
# COMPACT_ATOMS: atom_id res chain seq x y z
N MET A 1 1.98 27.08 -7.57
CA MET A 1 0.70 26.34 -7.38
C MET A 1 0.67 24.94 -8.00
N ILE A 2 1.55 24.59 -8.95
CA ILE A 2 1.56 23.27 -9.61
C ILE A 2 2.03 22.13 -8.68
N ALA A 3 2.92 22.41 -7.72
CA ALA A 3 3.50 21.39 -6.84
C ALA A 3 2.52 20.78 -5.82
N GLN A 4 1.45 21.49 -5.42
CA GLN A 4 0.45 20.97 -4.47
C GLN A 4 -0.52 19.98 -5.12
N VAL A 5 -0.91 20.21 -6.38
CA VAL A 5 -1.83 19.34 -7.12
C VAL A 5 -1.16 17.99 -7.43
N ASP A 6 0.13 17.99 -7.72
CA ASP A 6 0.91 16.78 -7.98
C ASP A 6 1.10 15.93 -6.70
N ARG A 7 1.30 16.60 -5.56
CA ARG A 7 1.31 15.95 -4.24
C ARG A 7 -0.03 15.29 -3.94
N ASP A 8 -1.16 15.96 -4.18
CA ASP A 8 -2.50 15.42 -3.92
C ASP A 8 -2.81 14.21 -4.82
N ALA A 9 -2.48 14.30 -6.11
CA ALA A 9 -2.62 13.21 -7.07
C ALA A 9 -1.75 12.00 -6.69
N THR A 10 -0.52 12.26 -6.25
CA THR A 10 0.38 11.22 -5.75
C THR A 10 -0.18 10.57 -4.48
N LEU A 11 -0.67 11.37 -3.54
CA LEU A 11 -1.23 10.88 -2.28
C LEU A 11 -2.48 10.02 -2.51
N ARG A 12 -3.37 10.43 -3.43
CA ARG A 12 -4.53 9.62 -3.85
C ARG A 12 -4.11 8.30 -4.50
N LYS A 13 -3.08 8.30 -5.35
CA LYS A 13 -2.53 7.05 -5.94
C LYS A 13 -1.97 6.13 -4.85
N LEU A 14 -1.24 6.67 -3.87
CA LEU A 14 -0.69 5.89 -2.76
C LEU A 14 -1.80 5.33 -1.84
N ILE A 15 -2.86 6.10 -1.57
CA ILE A 15 -4.04 5.63 -0.82
C ILE A 15 -4.74 4.50 -1.57
N LYS A 16 -4.99 4.67 -2.88
CA LYS A 16 -5.62 3.62 -3.70
C LYS A 16 -4.79 2.34 -3.70
N LYS A 17 -3.47 2.47 -3.87
CA LYS A 17 -2.55 1.32 -3.82
C LYS A 17 -2.55 0.62 -2.45
N ARG A 18 -2.65 1.39 -1.37
CA ARG A 18 -2.81 0.84 0.00
C ARG A 18 -4.12 0.06 0.16
N GLU A 19 -5.23 0.52 -0.41
CA GLU A 19 -6.50 -0.22 -0.39
C GLU A 19 -6.42 -1.52 -1.20
N GLU A 20 -5.80 -1.49 -2.38
CA GLU A 20 -5.57 -2.70 -3.19
C GLU A 20 -4.72 -3.74 -2.44
N LEU A 21 -3.63 -3.31 -1.78
CA LEU A 21 -2.79 -4.20 -0.98
C LEU A 21 -3.54 -4.75 0.24
N ARG A 22 -4.38 -3.93 0.90
CA ARG A 22 -5.27 -4.41 1.97
C ARG A 22 -6.27 -5.45 1.47
N TYR A 23 -6.79 -5.29 0.26
CA TYR A 23 -7.69 -6.26 -0.34
C TYR A 23 -6.95 -7.58 -0.61
N LYS A 24 -5.73 -7.53 -1.17
CA LYS A 24 -4.87 -8.71 -1.35
C LYS A 24 -4.56 -9.42 -0.02
N LEU A 25 -4.25 -8.67 1.05
CA LEU A 25 -4.07 -9.26 2.38
C LEU A 25 -5.34 -9.96 2.86
N ARG A 26 -6.49 -9.31 2.71
CA ARG A 26 -7.77 -9.88 3.12
C ARG A 26 -8.08 -11.16 2.34
N ASP A 27 -7.82 -11.16 1.03
CA ASP A 27 -8.01 -12.32 0.16
C ASP A 27 -7.08 -13.47 0.56
N HIS A 28 -5.81 -13.17 0.86
CA HIS A 28 -4.85 -14.13 1.38
C HIS A 28 -5.31 -14.80 2.68
N PHE A 29 -5.90 -14.05 3.61
CA PHE A 29 -6.48 -14.63 4.83
C PHE A 29 -7.79 -15.38 4.60
N CYS A 30 -8.51 -15.08 3.52
CA CYS A 30 -9.70 -15.81 3.09
C CYS A 30 -9.34 -17.20 2.54
N LEU A 31 -8.14 -17.35 1.97
CA LEU A 31 -7.63 -18.63 1.50
C LEU A 31 -7.31 -19.59 2.66
N PRO A 32 -7.54 -20.90 2.46
CA PRO A 32 -7.14 -21.92 3.43
C PRO A 32 -5.60 -21.93 3.58
N VAL A 33 -5.12 -22.25 4.78
CA VAL A 33 -3.70 -22.09 5.20
C VAL A 33 -2.72 -22.79 4.24
N ASN A 34 -3.13 -23.92 3.65
CA ASN A 34 -2.34 -24.70 2.70
C ASN A 34 -2.20 -24.06 1.30
N GLN A 35 -3.02 -23.06 0.99
CA GLN A 35 -2.97 -22.30 -0.28
C GLN A 35 -2.41 -20.88 -0.08
N ARG A 36 -2.03 -20.53 1.15
CA ARG A 36 -1.46 -19.21 1.46
C ARG A 36 -0.02 -19.11 0.97
N ASN A 37 0.22 -18.14 0.10
CA ASN A 37 1.57 -17.80 -0.33
C ASN A 37 2.19 -16.79 0.65
N TYR A 38 2.97 -17.27 1.61
CA TYR A 38 3.58 -16.42 2.64
C TYR A 38 4.63 -15.45 2.08
N LYS A 39 5.33 -15.81 1.00
CA LYS A 39 6.25 -14.88 0.31
C LYS A 39 5.51 -13.71 -0.31
N GLU A 40 4.36 -13.97 -0.91
CA GLU A 40 3.51 -12.90 -1.46
C GLU A 40 2.95 -12.01 -0.35
N PHE A 41 2.57 -12.62 0.78
CA PHE A 41 2.16 -11.88 1.98
C PHE A 41 3.26 -10.95 2.51
N GLU A 42 4.48 -11.46 2.70
CA GLU A 42 5.61 -10.63 3.15
C GLU A 42 5.86 -9.47 2.17
N SER A 43 5.87 -9.75 0.86
CA SER A 43 6.02 -8.71 -0.16
C SER A 43 4.92 -7.63 -0.08
N VAL A 44 3.67 -8.01 0.19
CA VAL A 44 2.56 -7.06 0.33
C VAL A 44 2.69 -6.22 1.60
N VAL A 45 3.20 -6.79 2.69
CA VAL A 45 3.45 -6.07 3.95
C VAL A 45 4.61 -5.09 3.81
N ASP A 46 5.72 -5.49 3.18
CA ASP A 46 6.86 -4.60 2.88
C ASP A 46 6.41 -3.42 2.00
N GLU A 47 5.62 -3.69 0.95
CA GLU A 47 5.13 -2.64 0.05
C GLU A 47 4.17 -1.66 0.78
N LEU A 48 3.41 -2.14 1.76
CA LEU A 48 2.59 -1.29 2.64
C LEU A 48 3.44 -0.41 3.57
N ASP A 49 4.55 -0.92 4.08
CA ASP A 49 5.47 -0.14 4.92
C ASP A 49 6.18 0.95 4.09
N GLU A 50 6.63 0.63 2.88
CA GLU A 50 7.19 1.60 1.94
C GLU A 50 6.17 2.69 1.57
N LEU A 51 4.92 2.31 1.30
CA LEU A 51 3.83 3.26 1.05
C LEU A 51 3.61 4.19 2.24
N ARG A 52 3.64 3.65 3.46
CA ARG A 52 3.50 4.43 4.68
C ARG A 52 4.64 5.45 4.83
N LYS A 53 5.89 5.03 4.60
CA LYS A 53 7.07 5.91 4.60
C LYS A 53 6.97 7.00 3.54
N LYS A 54 6.54 6.68 2.31
CA LYS A 54 6.34 7.66 1.22
C LYS A 54 5.27 8.69 1.57
N ILE A 55 4.13 8.25 2.12
CA ILE A 55 3.07 9.17 2.57
C ILE A 55 3.57 10.07 3.70
N HIS A 56 4.33 9.52 4.65
CA HIS A 56 4.91 10.29 5.75
C HIS A 56 5.89 11.36 5.25
N LEU A 57 6.81 10.99 4.36
CA LEU A 57 7.77 11.91 3.73
C LEU A 57 7.09 13.05 2.95
N ILE A 58 5.96 12.78 2.30
CA ILE A 58 5.18 13.81 1.59
C ILE A 58 4.46 14.73 2.58
N LYS A 59 4.06 14.23 3.75
CA LYS A 59 3.32 14.97 4.77
C LYS A 59 4.21 15.83 5.66
N GLU A 60 5.48 15.47 5.84
CA GLU A 60 6.49 16.27 6.57
C GLU A 60 7.14 17.39 5.74
N LYS A 61 6.86 17.51 4.43
CA LYS A 61 7.54 18.42 3.48
C LYS A 61 6.57 19.36 2.76
#